data_AF-A0A2X3F181-F1
#
_entry.id   AF-A0A2X3F181-F1
#
_cell.length_a   1.000
_cell.length_b   1.000
_cell.length_c   1.000
_cell.angle_alpha   90.00
_cell.angle_beta   90.00
_cell.angle_gamma   90.00
#
_symmetry.space_group_name_H-M   'P 1'
#
loop_
_entity.id
_entity.type
_entity.pdbx_description
1 polymer ?
#
loop_
_entity_poly.entity_id
_entity_poly.type
_entity_poly.pdbx_seq_one_letter_code
_entity_poly.pdbx_strand_id
1 'polypeptide(L)'
;MKLQIDFSQGGNDTLDRVIEAYGFRTKVALAEHLGIASSSLANRYKRDFFPADIVVRCMAETGATLEWLVTGNGPKFDGEDLDILRIARQKIVDGQLYDSGVLMLDKATFLPGKAVPTKPLCIIESSTTYVIEREFSEVFDGEWLVDIEGKQA
;
A
#
# COMPACT_ATOMS: atom_id res chain seq x y z
N MET A 1 9.04 -17.61 -9.27
CA MET A 1 7.91 -18.34 -9.87
C MET A 1 7.84 -18.04 -11.36
N LYS A 2 7.40 -18.96 -12.23
CA LYS A 2 7.18 -18.69 -13.66
C LYS A 2 5.68 -18.59 -13.90
N LEU A 3 5.17 -17.37 -14.12
CA LEU A 3 3.76 -17.15 -14.43
C LEU A 3 3.46 -17.69 -15.83
N GLN A 4 2.42 -18.53 -15.95
CA GLN A 4 1.94 -19.07 -17.22
C GLN A 4 0.47 -18.68 -17.41
N ILE A 5 0.19 -17.93 -18.48
CA ILE A 5 -1.17 -17.49 -18.83
C ILE A 5 -1.67 -18.39 -19.96
N ASP A 6 -2.83 -19.00 -19.77
CA ASP A 6 -3.57 -19.66 -20.85
C ASP A 6 -4.51 -18.65 -21.51
N PHE A 7 -4.29 -18.36 -22.79
CA PHE A 7 -5.11 -17.39 -23.51
C PHE A 7 -6.46 -17.97 -23.97
N SER A 8 -6.64 -19.28 -23.88
CA SER A 8 -7.81 -20.01 -24.39
C SER A 8 -8.86 -20.36 -23.34
N GLN A 9 -8.59 -20.15 -22.06
CA GLN A 9 -9.47 -20.49 -20.93
C GLN A 9 -9.10 -19.70 -19.66
N GLY A 10 -9.93 -19.72 -18.62
CA GLY A 10 -9.68 -19.02 -17.35
C GLY A 10 -10.00 -17.52 -17.37
N GLY A 11 -10.68 -17.05 -18.42
CA GLY A 11 -11.15 -15.68 -18.55
C GLY A 11 -12.20 -15.31 -17.50
N ASN A 12 -13.04 -16.24 -17.07
CA ASN A 12 -14.09 -16.02 -16.08
C ASN A 12 -13.54 -15.62 -14.72
N ASP A 13 -12.62 -16.41 -14.18
CA ASP A 13 -11.97 -16.14 -12.91
C ASP A 13 -11.18 -14.82 -12.97
N THR A 14 -10.55 -14.55 -14.11
CA THR A 14 -9.84 -13.29 -14.36
C THR A 14 -10.81 -12.11 -14.36
N LEU A 15 -11.96 -12.20 -15.04
CA LEU A 15 -12.98 -11.15 -15.05
C LEU A 15 -13.59 -10.92 -13.66
N ASP A 16 -13.83 -11.98 -12.89
CA ASP A 16 -14.34 -11.86 -11.52
C ASP A 16 -13.33 -11.15 -10.60
N ARG A 17 -12.03 -11.42 -10.75
CA ARG A 17 -10.97 -10.65 -10.06
C ARG A 17 -10.85 -9.21 -10.55
N VAL A 18 -11.09 -8.93 -11.83
CA VAL A 18 -11.18 -7.55 -12.34
C VAL A 18 -12.32 -6.79 -11.66
N ILE A 19 -13.50 -7.39 -11.53
CA ILE A 19 -14.64 -6.79 -10.79
C ILE A 19 -14.22 -6.43 -9.37
N GLU A 20 -13.52 -7.36 -8.71
CA GLU A 20 -13.05 -7.17 -7.35
C GLU A 20 -11.92 -6.13 -7.24
N ALA A 21 -11.04 -6.01 -8.23
CA ALA A 21 -9.99 -4.99 -8.27
C ALA A 21 -10.55 -3.57 -8.40
N TYR A 22 -11.64 -3.41 -9.14
CA TYR A 22 -12.36 -2.13 -9.24
C TYR A 22 -13.31 -1.86 -8.05
N GLY A 23 -13.51 -2.84 -7.14
CA GLY A 23 -14.46 -2.71 -6.03
C GLY A 23 -15.94 -2.76 -6.47
N PHE A 24 -16.22 -3.31 -7.65
CA PHE A 24 -17.58 -3.46 -8.15
C PHE A 24 -18.29 -4.64 -7.49
N ARG A 25 -19.62 -4.56 -7.40
CA ARG A 25 -20.47 -5.66 -6.88
C ARG A 25 -21.18 -6.46 -7.98
N THR A 26 -21.18 -5.95 -9.22
CA THR A 26 -21.96 -6.53 -10.32
C THR A 26 -21.18 -6.51 -11.63
N LYS A 27 -21.44 -7.50 -12.50
CA LYS A 27 -20.92 -7.55 -13.87
C LYS A 27 -21.40 -6.36 -14.71
N VAL A 28 -22.60 -5.85 -14.42
CA VAL A 28 -23.16 -4.68 -15.11
C VAL A 28 -22.32 -3.43 -14.86
N ALA A 29 -21.88 -3.19 -13.63
CA ALA A 29 -21.01 -2.07 -13.31
C ALA A 29 -19.67 -2.12 -14.06
N LEU A 30 -19.09 -3.32 -14.22
CA LEU A 30 -17.91 -3.49 -15.05
C LEU A 30 -18.20 -3.20 -16.54
N ALA A 31 -19.34 -3.64 -17.08
CA ALA A 31 -19.70 -3.36 -18.46
C ALA A 31 -19.87 -1.85 -18.73
N GLU A 32 -20.53 -1.15 -17.81
CA GLU A 32 -20.68 0.31 -17.84
C GLU A 32 -19.32 1.02 -17.79
N HIS A 33 -18.43 0.63 -16.87
CA HIS A 33 -17.08 1.17 -16.75
C HIS A 33 -16.23 0.96 -18.01
N LEU A 34 -16.37 -0.21 -18.62
CA LEU A 34 -15.68 -0.56 -19.87
C LEU A 34 -16.29 0.14 -21.10
N GLY A 35 -17.49 0.73 -20.98
CA GLY A 35 -18.21 1.33 -22.11
C GLY A 35 -18.74 0.31 -23.12
N ILE A 36 -19.04 -0.92 -22.68
CA ILE A 36 -19.55 -2.00 -23.52
C ILE A 36 -20.96 -2.43 -23.09
N ALA A 37 -21.74 -3.00 -24.00
CA ALA A 37 -23.04 -3.56 -23.65
C ALA A 37 -22.89 -4.77 -22.70
N SER A 38 -23.82 -4.93 -21.74
CA SER A 38 -23.84 -6.08 -20.82
C SER A 38 -23.85 -7.44 -21.54
N SER A 39 -24.49 -7.52 -22.71
CA SER A 39 -24.46 -8.70 -23.58
C SER A 39 -23.07 -9.02 -24.13
N SER A 40 -22.25 -7.98 -24.40
CA SER A 40 -20.86 -8.15 -24.84
C SER A 40 -20.00 -8.72 -23.72
N LEU A 41 -20.14 -8.22 -22.50
CA LEU A 41 -19.46 -8.78 -21.33
C LEU A 41 -19.92 -10.22 -21.04
N ALA A 42 -21.22 -10.49 -21.09
CA ALA A 42 -21.77 -11.85 -20.91
C ALA A 42 -21.21 -12.85 -21.94
N ASN A 43 -21.03 -12.42 -23.20
CA ASN A 43 -20.43 -13.25 -24.23
C ASN A 43 -18.93 -13.53 -23.95
N ARG A 44 -18.21 -12.59 -23.35
CA ARG A 44 -16.82 -12.82 -22.92
C ARG A 44 -16.76 -13.87 -21.81
N TYR A 45 -17.66 -13.81 -20.83
CA TYR A 45 -17.79 -14.87 -19.82
C TYR A 45 -18.12 -16.23 -20.43
N LYS A 46 -19.00 -16.26 -21.45
CA LYS A 46 -19.36 -17.52 -22.12
C LYS A 46 -18.19 -18.14 -22.89
N ARG A 47 -17.30 -17.31 -23.46
CA ARG A 47 -16.13 -17.76 -24.23
C ARG A 47 -14.96 -18.18 -23.37
N ASP A 48 -14.87 -17.63 -22.16
CA ASP A 48 -13.82 -17.92 -21.16
C ASP A 48 -12.38 -17.65 -21.65
N PHE A 49 -12.20 -16.92 -22.75
CA PHE A 49 -10.88 -16.51 -23.23
C PHE A 49 -10.27 -15.44 -22.35
N PHE A 50 -8.94 -15.45 -22.24
CA PHE A 50 -8.22 -14.47 -21.42
C PHE A 50 -8.46 -13.03 -21.92
N PRO A 51 -9.04 -12.15 -21.09
CA PRO A 51 -9.46 -10.82 -21.52
C PRO A 51 -8.30 -9.82 -21.41
N ALA A 52 -7.26 -9.99 -22.23
CA ALA A 52 -6.03 -9.20 -22.14
C ALA A 52 -6.27 -7.67 -22.20
N ASP A 53 -7.22 -7.22 -23.01
CA ASP A 53 -7.60 -5.81 -23.12
C ASP A 53 -8.13 -5.24 -21.79
N ILE A 54 -8.96 -6.03 -21.09
CA ILE A 54 -9.56 -5.65 -19.81
C ILE A 54 -8.51 -5.74 -18.68
N VAL A 55 -7.65 -6.76 -18.70
CA VAL A 55 -6.59 -6.95 -17.69
C VAL A 55 -5.59 -5.80 -17.73
N VAL A 56 -5.06 -5.46 -18.91
CA VAL A 56 -4.09 -4.36 -19.06
C VAL A 56 -4.69 -3.04 -18.57
N ARG A 57 -5.95 -2.78 -18.90
CA ARG A 57 -6.67 -1.59 -18.43
C ARG A 57 -6.87 -1.60 -16.91
N CYS A 58 -7.29 -2.73 -16.35
CA CYS A 58 -7.45 -2.89 -14.91
C CYS A 58 -6.15 -2.61 -14.16
N MET A 59 -5.04 -3.21 -14.59
CA MET A 59 -3.73 -2.98 -13.99
C MET A 59 -3.35 -1.48 -14.00
N ALA A 60 -3.56 -0.81 -15.13
CA ALA A 60 -3.23 0.61 -15.28
C ALA A 60 -4.11 1.53 -14.42
N GLU A 61 -5.38 1.20 -14.25
CA GLU A 61 -6.34 2.05 -13.53
C GLU A 61 -6.36 1.78 -12.02
N THR A 62 -6.14 0.54 -11.58
CA THR A 62 -6.27 0.15 -10.16
C THR A 62 -4.94 -0.17 -9.49
N GLY A 63 -3.88 -0.44 -10.26
CA GLY A 63 -2.60 -0.92 -9.73
C GLY A 63 -2.60 -2.41 -9.34
N ALA A 64 -3.64 -3.17 -9.73
CA ALA A 64 -3.71 -4.59 -9.41
C ALA A 64 -2.58 -5.36 -10.12
N THR A 65 -2.01 -6.36 -9.44
CA THR A 65 -0.89 -7.12 -9.99
C THR A 65 -1.37 -8.14 -11.02
N LEU A 66 -0.54 -8.39 -12.04
CA LEU A 66 -0.86 -9.40 -13.06
C LEU A 66 -0.95 -10.80 -12.45
N GLU A 67 -0.08 -11.12 -11.50
CA GLU A 67 -0.05 -12.43 -10.84
C GLU A 67 -1.38 -12.72 -10.14
N TRP A 68 -1.89 -11.75 -9.38
CA TRP A 68 -3.16 -11.90 -8.69
C TRP A 68 -4.34 -11.93 -9.67
N LEU A 69 -4.39 -11.04 -10.67
CA LEU A 69 -5.46 -11.03 -11.67
C LEU A 69 -5.57 -12.36 -12.43
N VAL A 70 -4.45 -12.99 -12.76
CA VAL A 70 -4.43 -14.24 -13.53
C VAL A 70 -4.64 -15.47 -12.64
N THR A 71 -4.01 -15.51 -11.46
CA THR A 71 -3.90 -16.75 -10.68
C THR A 71 -4.68 -16.74 -9.37
N GLY A 72 -5.08 -15.55 -8.89
CA GLY A 72 -5.62 -15.35 -7.54
C GLY A 72 -4.57 -15.44 -6.43
N ASN A 73 -3.29 -15.68 -6.77
CA ASN A 73 -2.19 -15.77 -5.81
C ASN A 73 -1.36 -14.49 -5.81
N GLY A 74 -0.59 -14.29 -4.75
CA GLY A 74 0.24 -13.10 -4.58
C GLY A 74 -0.58 -11.87 -4.15
N PRO A 75 0.10 -10.73 -3.96
CA PRO A 75 -0.55 -9.50 -3.50
C PRO A 75 -1.48 -8.94 -4.58
N LYS A 76 -2.68 -8.50 -4.17
CA LYS A 76 -3.68 -7.94 -5.09
C LYS A 76 -3.20 -6.64 -5.73
N PHE A 77 -2.60 -5.75 -4.96
CA PHE A 77 -1.96 -4.52 -5.44
C PHE A 77 -0.50 -4.50 -4.99
N ASP A 78 0.38 -3.94 -5.83
CA ASP A 78 1.77 -3.65 -5.43
C ASP A 78 1.75 -2.53 -4.37
N GLY A 79 1.60 -2.92 -3.10
CA GLY A 79 1.53 -2.01 -1.96
C GLY A 79 0.55 -2.39 -0.85
N GLU A 80 -0.31 -3.41 -1.01
CA GLU A 80 -1.23 -3.83 0.07
C GLU A 80 -0.54 -4.61 1.20
N ASP A 81 0.72 -5.04 1.02
CA ASP A 81 1.55 -5.69 2.04
C ASP A 81 2.81 -4.88 2.41
N LEU A 82 2.86 -3.57 2.11
CA LEU A 82 3.85 -2.75 2.77
C LEU A 82 3.28 -2.41 4.15
N ASP A 83 3.78 -3.09 5.18
CA ASP A 83 3.45 -2.83 6.58
C ASP A 83 4.01 -1.45 6.98
N ILE A 84 3.42 -0.39 6.43
CA ILE A 84 3.97 0.97 6.48
C ILE A 84 3.55 1.63 7.79
N LEU A 85 4.54 2.05 8.55
CA LEU A 85 4.39 2.97 9.67
C LEU A 85 4.39 4.41 9.14
N ARG A 86 3.29 5.14 9.38
CA ARG A 86 3.17 6.58 9.08
C ARG A 86 3.40 7.36 10.38
N ILE A 87 4.42 8.21 10.39
CA ILE A 87 4.88 8.92 11.58
C ILE A 87 4.80 10.42 11.31
N ALA A 88 4.15 11.19 12.21
CA ALA A 88 4.22 12.64 12.15
C ALA A 88 5.68 13.08 12.19
N ARG A 89 6.06 14.04 11.35
CA ARG A 89 7.44 14.49 11.22
C ARG A 89 7.56 15.96 11.56
N GLN A 90 8.50 16.27 12.43
CA GLN A 90 8.85 17.62 12.82
C GLN A 90 10.34 17.86 12.57
N LYS A 91 10.73 19.12 12.52
CA LYS A 91 12.13 19.54 12.45
C LYS A 91 12.45 20.49 13.58
N ILE A 92 13.66 20.40 14.11
CA ILE A 92 14.18 21.37 15.08
C ILE A 92 14.89 22.49 14.30
N VAL A 93 14.46 23.72 14.53
CA VAL A 93 15.10 24.94 14.02
C VAL A 93 15.23 25.91 15.18
N ASP A 94 16.47 26.30 15.50
CA ASP A 94 16.81 27.20 16.63
C ASP A 94 16.20 26.75 17.98
N GLY A 95 16.16 25.44 18.22
CA GLY A 95 15.59 24.84 19.43
C GLY A 95 14.06 24.78 19.45
N GLN A 96 13.37 25.01 18.35
CA GLN A 96 11.92 24.92 18.26
C GLN A 96 11.47 23.87 17.25
N LEU A 97 10.36 23.20 17.56
CA LEU A 97 9.76 22.19 16.69
C LEU A 97 8.81 22.82 15.68
N TYR A 98 8.98 22.44 14.42
CA TYR A 98 8.12 22.84 13.32
C TYR A 98 7.57 21.60 12.61
N ASP A 99 6.29 21.64 12.23
CA ASP A 99 5.71 20.60 11.39
C ASP A 99 6.48 20.47 10.07
N SER A 100 6.71 19.23 9.65
CA SER A 100 7.44 18.86 8.44
C SER A 100 6.75 17.69 7.73
N GLY A 101 5.43 17.57 7.88
CA GLY A 101 4.62 16.54 7.24
C GLY A 101 4.75 15.15 7.89
N VAL A 102 4.90 14.12 7.06
CA VAL A 102 4.84 12.71 7.49
C VAL A 102 6.03 11.94 6.95
N LEU A 103 6.65 11.13 7.81
CA LEU A 103 7.59 10.08 7.41
C LEU A 103 6.83 8.77 7.20
N MET A 104 7.10 8.09 6.09
CA MET A 104 6.59 6.74 5.81
C MET A 104 7.76 5.77 5.84
N LEU A 105 7.68 4.75 6.69
CA LEU A 105 8.70 3.70 6.82
C LEU A 105 8.04 2.34 6.70
N ASP A 106 8.73 1.38 6.11
CA ASP A 106 8.38 -0.02 6.25
C ASP A 106 8.64 -0.46 7.70
N LYS A 107 7.72 -1.16 8.36
CA LYS A 107 7.93 -1.70 9.71
C LYS A 107 9.09 -2.71 9.77
N ALA A 108 9.47 -3.32 8.65
CA ALA A 108 10.68 -4.13 8.54
C ALA A 108 11.99 -3.33 8.74
N THR A 109 11.92 -1.99 8.78
CA THR A 109 13.05 -1.12 9.16
C THR A 109 13.47 -1.31 10.62
N PHE A 110 12.55 -1.77 11.48
CA PHE A 110 12.86 -2.04 12.89
C PHE A 110 13.49 -3.42 13.05
N LEU A 111 14.50 -3.52 13.93
CA LEU A 111 15.23 -4.77 14.14
C LEU A 111 14.30 -5.90 14.62
N PRO A 112 14.49 -7.15 14.14
CA PRO A 112 13.75 -8.31 14.62
C PRO A 112 13.81 -8.42 16.15
N GLY A 113 12.65 -8.60 16.79
CA GLY A 113 12.54 -8.73 18.25
C GLY A 113 12.41 -7.40 19.01
N LYS A 114 12.50 -6.24 18.34
CA LYS A 114 12.06 -4.97 18.92
C LYS A 114 10.59 -4.71 18.55
N ALA A 115 9.81 -4.28 19.54
CA ALA A 115 8.45 -3.84 19.28
C ALA A 115 8.47 -2.62 18.35
N VAL A 116 7.53 -2.59 17.40
CA VAL A 116 7.30 -1.40 16.59
C VAL A 116 6.80 -0.29 17.52
N PRO A 117 7.31 0.95 17.41
CA PRO A 117 6.86 2.07 18.23
C PRO A 117 5.33 2.25 18.17
N THR A 118 4.71 2.48 19.32
CA THR A 118 3.26 2.66 19.50
C THR A 118 2.86 4.12 19.31
N LYS A 119 3.67 5.08 19.77
CA LYS A 119 3.39 6.53 19.64
C LYS A 119 4.60 7.29 19.06
N PRO A 120 5.08 6.90 17.87
CA PRO A 120 6.29 7.46 17.32
C PRO A 120 6.17 8.95 16.97
N LEU A 121 7.31 9.62 16.92
CA LEU A 121 7.52 10.94 16.32
C LEU A 121 8.83 10.90 15.53
N CYS A 122 8.82 11.51 14.35
CA CYS A 122 10.02 11.69 13.56
C CYS A 122 10.55 13.11 13.76
N ILE A 123 11.83 13.24 14.12
CA ILE A 123 12.51 14.52 14.33
C ILE A 123 13.66 14.65 13.33
N ILE A 124 13.67 15.73 12.57
CA ILE A 124 14.83 16.13 11.77
C ILE A 124 15.62 17.17 12.56
N GLU A 125 16.89 16.86 12.84
CA GLU A 125 17.84 17.81 13.38
C GLU A 125 19.06 17.88 12.46
N SER A 126 19.34 19.06 11.93
CA SER A 126 20.41 19.27 10.93
C SER A 126 20.30 18.30 9.75
N SER A 127 21.20 17.32 9.65
CA SER A 127 21.22 16.29 8.60
C SER A 127 20.74 14.91 9.07
N THR A 128 20.35 14.78 10.33
CA THR A 128 19.98 13.51 10.95
C THR A 128 18.48 13.43 11.13
N THR A 129 17.91 12.25 10.87
CA THR A 129 16.49 11.96 11.11
C THR A 129 16.39 10.91 12.20
N TYR A 130 15.72 11.26 13.28
CA TYR A 130 15.45 10.40 14.42
C TYR A 130 14.00 9.91 14.37
N VAL A 131 13.78 8.65 14.72
CA VAL A 131 12.45 8.11 15.01
C VAL A 131 12.42 7.75 16.49
N ILE A 132 11.63 8.49 17.27
CA ILE A 132 11.56 8.35 18.72
C ILE A 132 10.21 7.78 19.15
N GLU A 133 10.19 7.06 20.27
CA GLU A 133 8.98 6.67 20.99
C GLU A 133 8.66 7.73 22.05
N ARG A 134 7.40 8.15 22.14
CA ARG A 134 6.95 9.15 23.12
C ARG A 134 6.23 8.52 24.31
N GLU A 135 5.85 7.25 24.19
CA GLU A 135 5.20 6.50 25.24
C GLU A 135 6.14 5.41 25.77
N PHE A 136 6.67 5.64 26.96
CA PHE A 136 7.62 4.76 27.62
C PHE A 136 7.31 4.70 29.12
N SER A 137 7.55 3.55 29.74
CA SER A 137 7.33 3.35 31.18
C SER A 137 8.57 3.70 32.02
N GLU A 138 9.75 3.58 31.43
CA GLU A 138 11.04 3.73 32.09
C GLU A 138 12.00 4.50 31.17
N VAL A 139 12.90 5.28 31.77
CA VAL A 139 13.98 5.99 31.08
C VAL A 139 15.25 5.17 31.25
N PHE A 140 15.93 4.92 30.14
CA PHE A 140 17.19 4.18 30.08
C PHE A 140 18.27 5.05 29.45
N ASP A 141 19.53 4.64 29.58
CA ASP A 141 20.65 5.28 28.90
C ASP A 141 20.46 5.24 27.38
N GLY A 142 20.65 6.39 26.72
CA GLY A 142 20.49 6.52 25.28
C GLY A 142 20.33 7.98 24.83
N GLU A 143 19.98 8.15 23.56
CA GLU A 143 19.63 9.44 22.98
C GLU A 143 18.14 9.73 23.22
N TRP A 144 17.84 10.93 23.71
CA TRP A 144 16.48 11.36 24.06
C TRP A 144 16.23 12.75 23.49
N LEU A 145 15.03 12.95 22.95
CA LEU A 145 14.51 14.30 22.71
C LEU A 145 14.16 14.91 24.07
N VAL A 146 14.72 16.07 24.38
CA VAL A 146 14.51 16.77 25.66
C VAL A 146 14.07 18.21 25.43
N ASP A 147 13.31 18.73 26.40
CA ASP A 147 12.99 20.15 26.51
C ASP A 147 13.83 20.74 27.65
N ILE A 148 14.70 21.69 27.31
CA ILE A 148 15.51 22.44 28.27
C ILE A 148 15.12 23.91 28.15
N GLU A 149 14.39 24.40 29.15
CA GLU A 149 13.95 25.81 29.24
C GLU A 149 13.18 26.29 28.00
N GLY A 150 12.36 25.42 27.40
CA GLY A 150 11.56 25.70 26.21
C GLY A 150 12.30 25.51 24.88
N LYS A 151 13.53 24.96 24.92
CA LYS A 151 14.30 24.59 23.74
C LYS A 151 14.41 23.08 23.60
N GLN A 152 14.10 22.59 22.41
CA GLN A 152 14.16 21.18 22.03
C GLN A 152 15.56 20.84 21.52
N ALA A 153 16.12 19.73 22.01
CA ALA A 153 17.42 19.18 21.64
C ALA A 153 17.41 17.65 21.74
#